data_AF-A0A0C2WXM4-F1
#
_entry.id   AF-A0A0C2WXM4-F1
#
_cell.length_a   1.000
_cell.length_b   1.000
_cell.length_c   1.000
_cell.angle_alpha   90.00
_cell.angle_beta   90.00
_cell.angle_gamma   90.00
#
_symmetry.space_group_name_H-M   'P 1'
#
loop_
_entity.id
_entity.type
_entity.pdbx_description
1 polymer ?
#
loop_
_entity_poly.entity_id
_entity_poly.type
_entity_poly.pdbx_seq_one_letter_code
_entity_poly.pdbx_strand_id
1 'polypeptide(L)'
;MPIEISFAQGQSTNLKHNSKRHRDGIYGNVFFQLIFAIVWWIFQTIPMLHAYQDSQGNWIRRRTHGFGTGRYIPFHSNEIQVHESVRERIERTKDAEIPYTPSALNWDHVSKSPMLKYVK
;
A
#
# COMPACT_ATOMS: atom_id res chain seq x y z
N MET A 1 47.81 -9.19 45.41
CA MET A 1 46.56 -8.43 45.67
C MET A 1 45.65 -8.61 44.48
N PRO A 2 44.54 -9.38 44.59
CA PRO A 2 43.53 -9.45 43.53
C PRO A 2 42.54 -8.29 43.68
N ILE A 3 42.19 -7.66 42.56
CA ILE A 3 41.21 -6.58 42.48
C ILE A 3 39.83 -7.23 42.36
N GLU A 4 38.99 -7.09 43.38
CA GLU A 4 37.59 -7.46 43.29
C GLU A 4 36.83 -6.39 42.49
N ILE A 5 36.35 -6.77 41.30
CA ILE A 5 35.40 -5.96 40.54
C ILE A 5 34.00 -6.39 40.99
N SER A 6 33.41 -5.62 41.91
CA SER A 6 32.01 -5.79 42.31
C SER A 6 31.09 -5.44 41.14
N PHE A 7 30.66 -6.44 40.38
CA PHE A 7 29.58 -6.27 39.42
C PHE A 7 28.25 -6.14 40.18
N ALA A 8 27.66 -4.95 40.13
CA ALA A 8 26.35 -4.65 40.68
C ALA A 8 25.30 -5.66 40.16
N GLN A 9 24.92 -6.61 41.01
CA GLN A 9 23.71 -7.42 40.85
C GLN A 9 22.50 -6.50 41.02
N GLY A 10 22.03 -5.93 39.91
CA GLY A 10 20.99 -4.91 40.00
C GLY A 10 20.10 -4.74 38.79
N GLN A 11 20.02 -5.67 37.83
CA GLN A 11 19.11 -5.53 36.67
C GLN A 11 18.50 -6.85 36.14
N SER A 12 18.29 -7.87 36.98
CA SER A 12 17.79 -9.19 36.51
C SER A 12 16.28 -9.42 36.61
N THR A 13 15.48 -8.50 37.18
CA THR A 13 14.04 -8.79 37.44
C THR A 13 13.07 -8.16 36.44
N ASN A 14 13.50 -7.23 35.58
CA ASN A 14 12.58 -6.50 34.69
C ASN A 14 12.55 -6.99 33.22
N LEU A 15 13.43 -7.90 32.80
CA LEU A 15 13.44 -8.39 31.42
C LEU A 15 12.47 -9.56 31.15
N LYS A 16 11.83 -10.13 32.20
CA LYS A 16 10.84 -11.22 32.03
C LYS A 16 9.40 -10.75 31.83
N HIS A 17 9.10 -9.45 31.95
CA HIS A 17 7.74 -8.92 31.80
C HIS A 17 7.49 -8.16 30.49
N ASN A 18 8.35 -8.31 29.47
CA ASN A 18 8.15 -7.62 28.18
C ASN A 18 8.29 -8.51 26.93
N SER A 19 8.30 -9.84 27.07
CA SER A 19 8.31 -10.76 25.92
C SER A 19 6.94 -11.42 25.64
N LYS A 20 5.96 -11.22 26.51
CA LYS A 20 4.63 -11.87 26.41
C LYS A 20 3.50 -10.98 25.90
N ARG A 21 3.68 -9.65 25.77
CA ARG A 21 2.60 -8.73 25.36
C ARG A 21 2.54 -8.40 23.87
N HIS A 22 3.48 -8.90 23.07
CA HIS A 22 3.64 -8.48 21.66
C HIS A 22 3.31 -9.57 20.62
N ARG A 23 2.51 -10.58 20.98
CA ARG A 23 1.96 -11.55 20.01
C ARG A 23 0.44 -11.48 19.82
N ASP A 24 -0.27 -10.81 20.72
CA ASP A 24 -1.74 -10.79 20.73
C ASP A 24 -2.30 -9.44 20.24
N GLY A 25 -1.53 -8.70 19.44
CA GLY A 25 -2.03 -7.50 18.79
C GLY A 25 -3.14 -7.86 17.80
N ILE A 26 -4.14 -6.96 17.66
CA ILE A 26 -5.25 -7.07 16.69
C ILE A 26 -4.76 -7.46 15.29
N TYR A 27 -3.57 -7.01 14.91
CA TYR A 27 -2.90 -7.35 13.65
C TYR A 27 -2.57 -8.83 13.50
N GLY A 28 -2.21 -9.54 14.58
CA GLY A 28 -1.95 -10.99 14.51
C GLY A 28 -3.21 -11.77 14.13
N ASN A 29 -4.34 -11.42 14.76
CA ASN A 29 -5.61 -12.11 14.52
C ASN A 29 -6.17 -11.84 13.11
N VAL A 30 -6.07 -10.60 12.62
CA VAL A 30 -6.46 -10.24 11.23
C VAL A 30 -5.58 -10.94 10.19
N PHE A 31 -4.27 -11.05 10.44
CA PHE A 31 -3.36 -11.71 9.52
C PHE A 31 -3.69 -13.21 9.37
N PHE A 32 -4.07 -13.87 10.46
CA PHE A 32 -4.51 -15.27 10.41
C PHE A 32 -5.85 -15.46 9.71
N GLN A 33 -6.81 -14.53 9.85
CA GLN A 33 -8.10 -14.61 9.15
C GLN A 33 -7.96 -14.62 7.62
N LEU A 34 -6.98 -13.88 7.09
CA LEU A 34 -6.74 -13.80 5.64
C LEU A 34 -6.08 -15.08 5.08
N ILE A 35 -5.33 -15.79 5.90
CA ILE A 35 -4.72 -17.09 5.56
C ILE A 35 -5.79 -18.19 5.48
N PHE A 36 -6.78 -18.18 6.39
CA PHE A 36 -7.87 -19.18 6.39
C PHE A 36 -8.94 -18.94 5.32
N ALA A 37 -8.98 -17.75 4.72
CA ALA A 37 -9.90 -17.43 3.65
C ALA A 37 -9.37 -17.93 2.29
N ILE A 38 -9.21 -19.24 2.10
CA ILE A 38 -8.92 -19.83 0.77
C ILE A 38 -9.94 -19.33 -0.27
N VAL A 39 -11.19 -19.16 0.16
CA VAL A 39 -12.27 -18.56 -0.63
C VAL A 39 -11.93 -17.14 -1.12
N TRP A 40 -11.24 -16.32 -0.31
CA TRP A 40 -10.79 -14.99 -0.72
C TRP A 40 -9.80 -15.04 -1.88
N TRP A 41 -8.82 -15.96 -1.83
CA TRP A 41 -7.85 -16.16 -2.92
C TRP A 41 -8.51 -16.63 -4.21
N ILE A 42 -9.55 -17.48 -4.10
CA ILE A 42 -10.36 -17.88 -5.25
C ILE A 42 -11.07 -16.65 -5.86
N PHE A 43 -11.67 -15.80 -5.04
CA PHE A 43 -12.32 -14.57 -5.54
C PHE A 43 -11.34 -13.61 -6.22
N GLN A 44 -10.10 -13.53 -5.74
CA GLN A 44 -9.08 -12.71 -6.40
C GLN A 44 -8.64 -13.26 -7.76
N THR A 45 -8.76 -14.57 -7.94
CA THR A 45 -8.44 -15.29 -9.18
C THR A 45 -9.57 -15.20 -10.20
N ILE A 46 -10.80 -14.89 -9.81
CA ILE A 46 -11.91 -14.74 -10.74
C ILE A 46 -11.77 -13.40 -11.48
N PRO A 47 -11.63 -13.38 -12.82
CA PRO A 47 -11.49 -12.13 -13.56
C PRO A 47 -12.79 -11.34 -13.50
N MET A 48 -12.71 -10.10 -13.02
CA MET A 48 -13.83 -9.17 -13.04
C MET A 48 -13.83 -8.36 -14.34
N LEU A 49 -15.04 -8.07 -14.84
CA LEU A 49 -15.23 -7.20 -15.99
C LEU A 49 -15.25 -5.75 -15.52
N HIS A 50 -14.29 -4.96 -15.98
CA HIS A 50 -14.25 -3.52 -15.75
C HIS A 50 -14.54 -2.79 -17.05
N ALA A 51 -15.42 -1.79 -17.00
CA ALA A 51 -15.69 -0.89 -18.10
C ALA A 51 -15.21 0.52 -17.72
N TYR A 52 -14.45 1.16 -18.60
CA TYR A 52 -13.98 2.53 -18.41
C TYR A 52 -13.92 3.27 -19.75
N GLN A 53 -13.85 4.60 -19.67
CA GLN A 53 -13.71 5.47 -20.84
C GLN A 53 -12.23 5.84 -21.02
N ASP A 54 -11.73 5.65 -22.23
CA ASP A 54 -10.37 6.06 -22.62
C ASP A 54 -10.30 7.58 -22.88
N SER A 55 -9.08 8.11 -22.98
CA SER A 55 -8.77 9.50 -23.35
C SER A 55 -9.47 9.99 -24.63
N GLN A 56 -9.79 9.09 -25.56
CA GLN A 56 -10.50 9.39 -26.81
C GLN A 56 -12.03 9.29 -26.68
N GLY A 57 -12.54 9.07 -25.47
CA GLY A 57 -13.97 8.93 -25.22
C GLY A 57 -14.57 7.55 -25.53
N ASN A 58 -13.74 6.58 -25.97
CA ASN A 58 -14.17 5.22 -26.29
C ASN A 58 -14.41 4.39 -25.02
N TRP A 59 -15.49 3.59 -25.01
CA TRP A 59 -15.76 2.63 -23.95
C TRP A 59 -14.96 1.34 -24.14
N ILE A 60 -14.08 1.04 -23.19
CA ILE A 60 -13.26 -0.17 -23.19
C ILE A 60 -13.77 -1.10 -22.08
N ARG A 61 -13.95 -2.38 -22.41
CA ARG A 61 -14.24 -3.45 -21.45
C ARG A 61 -13.02 -4.34 -21.32
N ARG A 62 -12.46 -4.45 -20.11
CA ARG A 62 -11.28 -5.27 -19.82
C ARG A 62 -11.59 -6.25 -18.70
N ARG A 63 -11.12 -7.50 -18.84
CA ARG A 63 -11.12 -8.48 -17.76
C ARG A 63 -9.79 -8.40 -17.01
N THR A 64 -9.86 -8.17 -15.71
CA THR A 64 -8.67 -8.07 -14.85
C THR A 64 -8.93 -8.84 -13.55
N HIS A 65 -7.88 -9.48 -13.04
CA HIS A 65 -7.91 -10.16 -11.74
C HIS A 65 -7.72 -9.16 -10.60
N GLY A 66 -8.24 -9.50 -9.41
CA GLY A 66 -8.29 -8.59 -8.27
C GLY A 66 -7.02 -8.49 -7.43
N PHE A 67 -5.86 -8.99 -7.90
CA PHE A 67 -4.57 -9.10 -7.19
C PHE A 67 -3.91 -7.77 -6.77
N GLY A 68 -4.67 -6.81 -6.24
CA GLY A 68 -4.18 -5.49 -5.87
C GLY A 68 -3.72 -4.67 -7.08
N THR A 69 -4.10 -5.07 -8.28
CA THR A 69 -3.79 -4.35 -9.52
C THR A 69 -4.30 -2.91 -9.39
N GLY A 70 -3.49 -1.96 -9.83
CA GLY A 70 -3.86 -0.55 -9.81
C GLY A 70 -5.21 -0.28 -10.47
N ARG A 71 -5.87 0.81 -10.08
CA ARG A 71 -7.17 1.18 -10.68
C ARG A 71 -6.94 1.89 -12.00
N TYR A 72 -7.87 1.72 -12.94
CA TYR A 72 -7.91 2.58 -14.12
C TYR A 72 -8.59 3.90 -13.74
N ILE A 73 -7.93 5.03 -14.01
CA ILE A 73 -8.48 6.37 -13.78
C ILE A 73 -9.27 6.77 -15.02
N PRO A 74 -10.60 6.91 -14.97
CA PRO A 74 -11.38 7.28 -16.15
C PRO A 74 -11.08 8.72 -16.57
N PHE A 75 -10.96 8.96 -17.89
CA PHE A 75 -10.82 10.31 -18.46
C PHE A 75 -12.17 11.02 -18.64
N HIS A 76 -13.16 10.65 -17.82
CA HIS A 76 -14.50 11.22 -17.90
C HIS A 76 -14.54 12.53 -17.12
N SER A 77 -14.92 13.63 -17.77
CA SER A 77 -14.87 15.04 -17.30
C SER A 77 -13.57 15.76 -17.61
N ASN A 78 -13.61 17.10 -17.71
CA ASN A 78 -12.45 17.93 -18.06
C ASN A 78 -11.31 17.96 -17.01
N GLU A 79 -11.51 17.33 -15.85
CA GLU A 79 -10.56 17.35 -14.74
C GLU A 79 -10.37 15.94 -14.14
N ILE A 80 -9.12 15.56 -13.86
CA ILE A 80 -8.74 14.37 -13.10
C ILE A 80 -8.22 14.84 -11.75
N GLN A 81 -8.93 14.49 -10.69
CA GLN A 81 -8.59 14.91 -9.34
C GLN A 81 -7.74 13.84 -8.66
N VAL A 82 -6.54 14.24 -8.24
CA VAL A 82 -5.62 13.40 -7.45
C VAL A 82 -5.33 14.11 -6.13
N HIS A 83 -5.28 13.37 -5.03
CA HIS A 83 -5.03 13.97 -3.73
C HIS A 83 -3.58 14.50 -3.62
N GLU A 84 -3.39 15.64 -2.95
CA GLU A 84 -2.10 16.33 -2.79
C GLU A 84 -1.03 15.41 -2.17
N SER A 85 -1.42 14.51 -1.26
CA SER A 85 -0.48 13.55 -0.66
C SER A 85 0.21 12.64 -1.69
N VAL A 86 -0.43 12.37 -2.83
CA VAL A 86 0.18 11.56 -3.90
C VAL A 86 1.31 12.35 -4.54
N ARG A 87 1.10 13.64 -4.79
CA ARG A 87 2.13 14.56 -5.27
C ARG A 87 3.31 14.61 -4.32
N GLU A 88 3.04 14.84 -3.04
CA GLU A 88 4.07 14.92 -2.00
C GLU A 88 4.94 13.64 -1.95
N ARG A 89 4.34 12.46 -2.07
CA ARG A 89 5.06 11.18 -2.10
C ARG A 89 5.94 11.02 -3.34
N ILE A 90 5.44 11.45 -4.51
CA ILE A 90 6.21 11.43 -5.75
C ILE A 90 7.41 12.36 -5.64
N GLU A 91 7.20 13.58 -5.16
CA GLU A 91 8.26 14.59 -5.00
C GLU A 91 9.31 14.14 -3.98
N ARG A 92 8.88 13.62 -2.82
CA ARG A 92 9.78 13.14 -1.76
C ARG A 92 10.67 11.98 -2.20
N THR A 93 10.16 11.12 -3.07
CA THR A 93 10.86 9.88 -3.49
C THR A 93 11.56 10.04 -4.84
N LYS A 94 11.55 11.25 -5.43
CA LYS A 94 12.07 11.49 -6.78
C LYS A 94 13.56 11.16 -6.93
N ASP A 95 14.35 11.41 -5.89
CA ASP A 95 15.80 11.19 -5.88
C ASP A 95 16.20 9.84 -5.25
N ALA A 96 15.24 9.02 -4.86
CA ALA A 96 15.52 7.68 -4.34
C ALA A 96 15.85 6.71 -5.48
N GLU A 97 16.54 5.62 -5.16
CA GLU A 97 16.85 4.54 -6.11
C GLU A 97 15.58 3.95 -6.78
N ILE A 98 14.48 3.89 -6.02
CA ILE A 98 13.18 3.43 -6.50
C ILE A 98 12.13 4.52 -6.22
N PRO A 99 11.79 5.37 -7.21
CA PRO A 99 10.79 6.42 -7.02
C PRO A 99 9.40 5.85 -6.81
N TYR A 100 8.58 6.57 -6.04
CA TYR A 100 7.19 6.19 -5.80
C TYR A 100 6.34 6.40 -7.06
N THR A 101 5.74 5.30 -7.55
CA THR A 101 4.77 5.33 -8.64
C THR A 101 3.38 4.96 -8.12
N PRO A 102 2.35 5.78 -8.34
CA PRO A 102 0.98 5.44 -7.97
C PRO A 102 0.51 4.15 -8.62
N SER A 103 -0.26 3.35 -7.88
CA SER A 103 -0.87 2.12 -8.40
C SER A 103 -2.11 2.47 -9.23
N ALA A 104 -1.88 3.02 -10.42
CA ALA A 104 -2.89 3.29 -11.43
C ALA A 104 -2.44 2.75 -12.78
N LEU A 105 -3.33 2.01 -13.46
CA LEU A 105 -3.00 1.30 -14.71
C LEU A 105 -2.62 2.23 -15.86
N ASN A 106 -3.16 3.45 -15.84
CA ASN A 106 -2.96 4.47 -16.87
C ASN A 106 -2.21 5.69 -16.33
N TRP A 107 -1.42 5.54 -15.26
CA TRP A 107 -0.71 6.65 -14.64
C TRP A 107 0.18 7.42 -15.63
N ASP A 108 0.84 6.72 -16.55
CA ASP A 108 1.70 7.34 -17.57
C ASP A 108 0.95 8.29 -18.50
N HIS A 109 -0.34 8.01 -18.76
CA HIS A 109 -1.21 8.88 -19.55
C HIS A 109 -1.77 10.02 -18.71
N VAL A 110 -2.17 9.73 -17.48
CA VAL A 110 -2.75 10.71 -16.56
C VAL A 110 -1.72 11.78 -16.16
N SER A 111 -0.49 11.37 -15.85
CA SER A 111 0.60 12.28 -15.45
C SER A 111 0.99 13.29 -16.53
N LYS A 112 0.78 12.94 -17.81
CA LYS A 112 1.05 13.81 -18.97
C LYS A 112 -0.17 14.61 -19.43
N SER A 113 -1.35 14.31 -18.88
CA SER A 113 -2.59 14.95 -19.28
C SER A 113 -2.70 16.35 -18.68
N PRO A 114 -3.10 17.38 -19.45
CA PRO A 114 -3.37 18.72 -18.91
C PRO A 114 -4.58 18.75 -17.95
N MET A 115 -5.34 17.65 -17.89
CA MET A 115 -6.54 17.52 -17.05
C MET A 115 -6.21 17.22 -15.59
N LEU A 116 -4.97 16.85 -15.27
CA LEU A 116 -4.56 16.47 -13.92
C LEU A 116 -4.54 17.67 -12.98
N LYS A 117 -5.28 17.55 -11.87
CA LYS A 117 -5.37 18.57 -10.83
C LYS A 117 -5.18 17.92 -9.46
N TYR A 118 -4.27 18.49 -8.67
CA TYR A 118 -4.09 18.07 -7.29
C TYR A 118 -5.07 18.79 -6.36
N VAL A 119 -5.73 18.03 -5.48
CA VAL A 119 -6.77 18.51 -4.56
C VAL A 119 -6.39 18.13 -3.14
N LYS A 120 -6.68 19.01 -2.17
CA LYS A 120 -6.45 18.78 -0.74
C LYS A 120 -7.48 17.88 -0.09
#